data_AF-A0A7J8ZRG0-F1
#
_entry.id   AF-A0A7J8ZRG0-F1
#
_cell.length_a   1.000
_cell.length_b   1.000
_cell.length_c   1.000
_cell.angle_alpha   90.00
_cell.angle_beta   90.00
_cell.angle_gamma   90.00
#
_symmetry.space_group_name_H-M   'P 1'
#
loop_
_entity.id
_entity.type
_entity.pdbx_description
1 polymer ?
#
loop_
_entity_poly.entity_id
_entity_poly.type
_entity_poly.pdbx_seq_one_letter_code
_entity_poly.pdbx_strand_id
1 'polypeptide(L)'
;MASHGNSLVPKVSIKGFHSVTPMRITEPRQTRRVLSRDLVGPEMFQRCFNMVQCYMKGEDSGWVVAGWIKESLGRALLEQPMISGRLQKRDRNDGELEIVSNDSGIRIIEATIQTTLSEFLDLKQREEAEAQLVFWNDIDEHNPQFSPLFYVQVTNFQCGGYSIGISCSILLVDFFLRTEFIKTWASIHNNIVDHNNERKLPLFYLPGVNGTTDSSPNLFSASTPNKNESKTMVFKINAESKNMEIEWCQQIALACVEDAENGLGSEMGAEFCLFVNESFEVIKVESCSKHGMLKPKLKANMEVIYANWDDLGTNDVSFRLGNKPVHVSHWFRSILGGVVVVIPSPEEEQGAYTVNIFVTVPNEKF
;
A
#
# COMPACT_ATOMS: atom_id res chain seq x y z
N MET A 1 -10.95 -42.51 -4.46
CA MET A 1 -11.95 -41.42 -4.44
C MET A 1 -11.29 -40.23 -3.78
N ALA A 2 -10.79 -39.29 -4.58
CA ALA A 2 -10.18 -38.06 -4.07
C ALA A 2 -11.30 -37.17 -3.54
N SER A 3 -11.24 -36.85 -2.24
CA SER A 3 -12.15 -35.89 -1.62
C SER A 3 -11.89 -34.51 -2.23
N HIS A 4 -12.81 -34.04 -3.07
CA HIS A 4 -12.94 -32.64 -3.40
C HIS A 4 -13.36 -31.88 -2.13
N GLY A 5 -12.39 -31.56 -1.28
CA GLY A 5 -12.58 -30.57 -0.23
C GLY A 5 -12.76 -29.22 -0.91
N ASN A 6 -13.94 -28.62 -0.75
CA ASN A 6 -14.11 -27.19 -0.97
C ASN A 6 -13.06 -26.48 -0.12
N SER A 7 -11.99 -25.98 -0.75
CA SER A 7 -10.94 -25.23 -0.07
C SER A 7 -11.53 -23.90 0.38
N LEU A 8 -12.08 -23.88 1.59
CA LEU A 8 -12.59 -22.67 2.22
C LEU A 8 -11.42 -21.69 2.44
N VAL A 9 -11.55 -20.45 1.98
CA VAL A 9 -10.55 -19.41 2.25
C VAL A 9 -10.39 -19.25 3.78
N PRO A 10 -9.17 -19.38 4.33
CA PRO A 10 -8.97 -19.26 5.77
C PRO A 10 -9.37 -17.89 6.29
N LYS A 11 -10.11 -17.86 7.39
CA LYS A 11 -10.61 -16.61 7.99
C LYS A 11 -9.63 -16.08 9.03
N VAL A 12 -9.28 -14.81 8.92
CA VAL A 12 -8.47 -14.09 9.90
C VAL A 12 -9.31 -13.66 11.09
N SER A 13 -8.75 -13.76 12.30
CA SER A 13 -9.33 -13.27 13.55
C SER A 13 -8.46 -12.14 14.09
N ILE A 14 -9.02 -10.93 14.12
CA ILE A 14 -8.40 -9.75 14.71
C ILE A 14 -8.38 -9.90 16.24
N LYS A 15 -7.23 -9.68 16.85
CA LYS A 15 -6.98 -9.78 18.29
C LYS A 15 -6.67 -8.43 18.93
N GLY A 16 -6.16 -7.47 18.18
CA GLY A 16 -5.84 -6.14 18.68
C GLY A 16 -5.91 -5.08 17.59
N PHE A 17 -6.28 -3.87 17.98
CA PHE A 17 -6.35 -2.71 17.10
C PHE A 17 -5.78 -1.49 17.85
N HIS A 18 -4.72 -0.91 17.31
CA HIS A 18 -3.94 0.14 17.96
C HIS A 18 -3.66 1.29 17.00
N SER A 19 -3.29 2.44 17.55
CA SER A 19 -2.72 3.55 16.79
C SER A 19 -1.28 3.78 17.17
N VAL A 20 -0.44 4.10 16.19
CA VAL A 20 0.94 4.54 16.42
C VAL A 20 1.13 5.89 15.78
N THR A 21 1.45 6.87 16.62
CA THR A 21 1.77 8.24 16.23
C THR A 21 3.28 8.41 16.08
N PRO A 22 3.74 9.47 15.40
CA PRO A 22 5.14 9.88 15.47
C PRO A 22 5.59 10.03 16.94
N MET A 23 6.84 9.66 17.24
CA MET A 23 7.38 9.69 18.61
C MET A 23 7.54 11.11 19.19
N ARG A 24 7.50 12.13 18.34
CA ARG A 24 7.57 13.55 18.69
C ARG A 24 6.60 14.32 17.80
N ILE A 25 6.19 15.49 18.26
CA ILE A 25 5.32 16.38 17.48
C ILE A 25 6.03 16.75 16.18
N THR A 26 5.33 16.62 15.06
CA THR A 26 5.81 17.06 13.75
C THR A 26 5.65 18.57 13.63
N GLU A 27 6.77 19.30 13.70
CA GLU A 27 6.81 20.75 13.53
C GLU A 27 7.93 21.18 12.57
N PRO A 28 7.63 21.95 11.50
CA PRO A 28 6.30 22.36 11.09
C PRO A 28 5.49 21.18 10.51
N ARG A 29 4.16 21.23 10.66
CA ARG A 29 3.29 20.27 9.96
C ARG A 29 3.43 20.42 8.45
N GLN A 30 3.59 19.29 7.78
CA GLN A 30 3.62 19.19 6.33
C GLN A 30 2.19 19.11 5.78
N THR A 31 1.99 19.67 4.60
CA THR A 31 0.71 19.60 3.88
C THR A 31 0.94 19.15 2.45
N ARG A 32 -0.01 18.40 1.90
CA ARG A 32 -0.05 17.99 0.51
C ARG A 32 -1.41 18.28 -0.08
N ARG A 33 -1.46 19.07 -1.15
CA ARG A 33 -2.70 19.37 -1.87
C ARG A 33 -3.06 18.19 -2.79
N VAL A 34 -4.34 17.85 -2.81
CA VAL A 34 -4.93 16.88 -3.73
C VAL A 34 -5.72 17.68 -4.76
N LEU A 35 -5.11 17.91 -5.93
CA LEU A 35 -5.71 18.66 -7.02
C LEU A 35 -6.51 17.72 -7.89
N SER A 36 -7.79 18.04 -8.09
CA SER A 36 -8.71 17.27 -8.93
C SER A 36 -9.38 18.23 -9.90
N ARG A 37 -9.23 18.03 -11.22
CA ARG A 37 -9.86 18.92 -12.23
C ARG A 37 -11.35 18.65 -12.41
N ASP A 38 -11.75 17.40 -12.27
CA ASP A 38 -13.14 16.97 -12.27
C ASP A 38 -13.57 16.65 -10.83
N LEU A 39 -14.87 16.54 -10.58
CA LEU A 39 -15.36 15.77 -9.42
C LEU A 39 -14.98 14.31 -9.66
N VAL A 40 -13.71 13.97 -9.44
CA VAL A 40 -13.28 12.58 -9.31
C VAL A 40 -14.19 12.02 -8.22
N GLY A 41 -14.99 11.02 -8.59
CA GLY A 41 -16.00 10.48 -7.72
C GLY A 41 -15.42 9.96 -6.40
N PRO A 42 -16.27 9.51 -5.46
CA PRO A 42 -15.85 8.92 -4.19
C PRO A 42 -14.94 7.68 -4.35
N GLU A 43 -14.73 7.21 -5.58
CA GLU A 43 -13.83 6.11 -5.94
C GLU A 43 -12.39 6.31 -5.45
N MET A 44 -11.86 7.54 -5.39
CA MET A 44 -10.49 7.77 -4.90
C MET A 44 -10.33 7.36 -3.42
N PHE A 45 -11.42 7.43 -2.65
CA PHE A 45 -11.43 7.12 -1.21
C PHE A 45 -11.36 5.63 -0.92
N GLN A 46 -11.61 4.80 -1.93
CA GLN A 46 -11.68 3.36 -1.84
C GLN A 46 -10.46 2.65 -2.48
N ARG A 47 -9.49 3.44 -2.99
CA ARG A 47 -8.30 2.93 -3.66
C ARG A 47 -7.08 2.95 -2.73
N CYS A 48 -6.46 1.79 -2.60
CA CYS A 48 -5.25 1.61 -1.80
C CYS A 48 -4.27 0.68 -2.50
N PHE A 49 -2.99 0.88 -2.20
CA PHE A 49 -1.93 -0.07 -2.47
C PHE A 49 -1.83 -1.05 -1.30
N ASN A 50 -1.77 -2.34 -1.61
CA ASN A 50 -1.59 -3.41 -0.63
C ASN A 50 -0.28 -4.14 -0.87
N MET A 51 0.34 -4.55 0.22
CA MET A 51 1.56 -5.35 0.24
C MET A 51 1.45 -6.40 1.34
N VAL A 52 1.85 -7.63 1.06
CA VAL A 52 1.94 -8.70 2.05
C VAL A 52 3.33 -9.31 2.00
N GLN A 53 3.98 -9.43 3.16
CA GLN A 53 5.23 -10.16 3.36
C GLN A 53 5.01 -11.29 4.34
N CYS A 54 5.26 -12.53 3.94
CA CYS A 54 5.18 -13.70 4.82
C CYS A 54 6.56 -14.15 5.26
N TYR A 55 6.70 -14.43 6.55
CA TYR A 55 7.94 -14.83 7.20
C TYR A 55 7.78 -16.19 7.85
N MET A 56 8.81 -17.02 7.71
CA MET A 56 8.91 -18.26 8.46
C MET A 56 9.06 -17.97 9.94
N LYS A 57 8.84 -18.99 10.76
CA LYS A 57 9.09 -18.92 12.20
C LYS A 57 10.57 -18.60 12.43
N GLY A 58 10.84 -17.39 12.91
CA GLY A 58 12.17 -16.94 13.34
C GLY A 58 12.37 -17.12 14.84
N GLU A 59 13.32 -16.35 15.39
CA GLU A 59 13.55 -16.26 16.84
C GLU A 59 12.35 -15.63 17.57
N ASP A 60 11.78 -14.58 16.97
CA ASP A 60 10.62 -13.89 17.50
C ASP A 60 9.32 -14.38 16.86
N SER A 61 8.29 -14.53 17.70
CA SER A 61 6.93 -14.70 17.20
C SER A 61 6.40 -13.40 16.57
N GLY A 62 5.40 -13.51 15.67
CA GLY A 62 4.75 -12.34 15.09
C GLY A 62 4.16 -11.38 16.12
N TRP A 63 3.78 -11.86 17.31
CA TRP A 63 3.36 -11.00 18.42
C TRP A 63 4.46 -10.09 18.96
N VAL A 64 5.67 -10.63 19.09
CA VAL A 64 6.84 -9.86 19.54
C VAL A 64 7.24 -8.87 18.45
N VAL A 65 7.21 -9.29 17.17
CA VAL A 65 7.41 -8.41 16.02
C VAL A 65 6.40 -7.27 16.01
N ALA A 66 5.11 -7.54 16.24
CA ALA A 66 4.07 -6.50 16.32
C ALA A 66 4.34 -5.49 17.45
N GLY A 67 4.81 -5.94 18.61
CA GLY A 67 5.21 -5.06 19.70
C GLY A 67 6.39 -4.15 19.33
N TRP A 68 7.43 -4.70 18.69
CA TRP A 68 8.57 -3.91 18.21
C TRP A 68 8.19 -2.96 17.08
N ILE A 69 7.30 -3.38 16.18
CA ILE A 69 6.74 -2.55 15.11
C ILE A 69 6.09 -1.29 15.69
N LYS A 70 5.36 -1.39 16.80
CA LYS A 70 4.75 -0.21 17.44
C LYS A 70 5.80 0.84 17.85
N GLU A 71 6.97 0.41 18.32
CA GLU A 71 8.06 1.31 18.70
C GLU A 71 8.82 1.84 17.48
N SER A 72 9.20 0.96 16.56
CA SER A 72 10.02 1.32 15.41
C SER A 72 9.28 2.21 14.43
N LEU A 73 7.99 1.99 14.27
CA LEU A 73 7.15 2.76 13.35
C LEU A 73 6.95 4.19 13.85
N GLY A 74 6.82 4.40 15.16
CA GLY A 74 6.77 5.76 15.73
C GLY A 74 8.02 6.58 15.43
N ARG A 75 9.18 5.94 15.24
CA ARG A 75 10.41 6.60 14.77
C ARG A 75 10.44 6.77 13.27
N ALA A 76 10.08 5.74 12.51
CA ALA A 76 10.05 5.82 11.05
C ALA A 76 9.09 6.91 10.54
N LEU A 77 7.97 7.13 11.24
CA LEU A 77 7.03 8.21 10.92
C LEU A 77 7.62 9.62 11.11
N LEU A 78 8.73 9.79 11.84
CA LEU A 78 9.43 11.08 11.88
C LEU A 78 10.19 11.36 10.59
N GLU A 79 10.69 10.32 9.93
CA GLU A 79 11.35 10.43 8.62
C GLU A 79 10.34 10.73 7.51
N GLN A 80 9.10 10.23 7.66
CA GLN A 80 8.03 10.46 6.69
C GLN A 80 6.67 10.78 7.37
N PRO A 81 6.48 12.00 7.91
CA PRO A 81 5.28 12.34 8.69
C PRO A 81 3.97 12.27 7.90
N MET A 82 4.01 12.55 6.60
CA MET A 82 2.83 12.50 5.72
C MET A 82 2.12 11.15 5.70
N ILE A 83 2.84 10.04 5.93
CA ILE A 83 2.25 8.68 6.00
C ILE A 83 1.24 8.56 7.16
N SER A 84 1.45 9.33 8.24
CA SER A 84 0.55 9.38 9.40
C SER A 84 -0.53 10.45 9.31
N GLY A 85 -0.59 11.19 8.20
CA GLY A 85 -1.50 12.31 8.00
C GLY A 85 -2.96 11.91 7.85
N ARG A 86 -3.81 12.92 7.71
CA ARG A 86 -5.24 12.76 7.43
C ARG A 86 -5.63 13.65 6.26
N LEU A 87 -6.53 13.12 5.45
CA LEU A 87 -7.19 13.87 4.39
C LEU A 87 -8.23 14.80 5.03
N GLN A 88 -8.27 16.07 4.64
CA GLN A 88 -9.23 17.05 5.12
C GLN A 88 -9.73 17.91 3.97
N LYS A 89 -10.96 18.42 4.13
CA LYS A 89 -11.52 19.43 3.22
C LYS A 89 -11.00 20.79 3.65
N ARG A 90 -10.56 21.60 2.69
CA ARG A 90 -10.09 22.95 2.96
C ARG A 90 -11.26 23.88 3.27
N ASP A 91 -11.11 24.73 4.28
CA ASP A 91 -12.17 25.64 4.76
C ASP A 91 -12.62 26.73 3.76
N ARG A 92 -11.92 26.92 2.64
CA ARG A 92 -12.16 28.05 1.71
C ARG A 92 -12.89 27.62 0.43
N ASN A 93 -14.23 27.65 0.41
CA ASN A 93 -15.15 27.74 -0.75
C ASN A 93 -14.97 26.86 -2.01
N ASP A 94 -13.90 26.08 -2.18
CA ASP A 94 -13.61 25.32 -3.39
C ASP A 94 -13.70 23.79 -3.19
N GLY A 95 -13.82 23.33 -1.94
CA GLY A 95 -13.91 21.90 -1.64
C GLY A 95 -12.61 21.16 -1.93
N GLU A 96 -11.49 21.87 -2.12
CA GLU A 96 -10.18 21.25 -2.34
C GLU A 96 -9.81 20.36 -1.16
N LEU A 97 -9.24 19.20 -1.48
CA LEU A 97 -8.76 18.24 -0.50
C LEU A 97 -7.26 18.46 -0.24
N GLU A 98 -6.85 18.32 1.00
CA GLU A 98 -5.44 18.29 1.38
C GLU A 98 -5.17 17.21 2.41
N ILE A 99 -3.96 16.69 2.44
CA ILE A 99 -3.47 15.81 3.50
C ILE A 99 -2.59 16.65 4.41
N VAL A 100 -2.79 16.55 5.72
CA VAL A 100 -1.97 17.22 6.72
C VAL A 100 -1.32 16.20 7.63
N SER A 101 -0.01 16.32 7.86
CA SER A 101 0.73 15.51 8.84
C SER A 101 0.37 15.94 10.27
N ASN A 102 -0.84 15.60 10.71
CA ASN A 102 -1.44 16.08 11.95
C ASN A 102 -1.15 15.17 13.17
N ASP A 103 -0.15 14.29 13.07
CA ASP A 103 0.25 13.32 14.08
C ASP A 103 -0.87 12.38 14.57
N SER A 104 -1.96 12.22 13.80
CA SER A 104 -3.05 11.29 14.15
C SER A 104 -2.63 9.82 14.13
N GLY A 105 -1.45 9.54 13.59
CA GLY A 105 -0.85 8.21 13.55
C GLY A 105 -1.47 7.29 12.51
N ILE A 106 -0.96 6.06 12.48
CA ILE A 106 -1.41 4.98 11.60
C ILE A 106 -2.01 3.85 12.43
N ARG A 107 -2.77 2.96 11.80
CA ARG A 107 -3.39 1.84 12.52
C ARG A 107 -2.54 0.59 12.45
N ILE A 108 -2.46 -0.11 13.57
CA ILE A 108 -1.79 -1.40 13.70
C ILE A 108 -2.80 -2.45 14.16
N ILE A 109 -2.94 -3.50 13.37
CA ILE A 109 -3.82 -4.63 13.61
C ILE A 109 -2.97 -5.83 13.98
N GLU A 110 -3.32 -6.50 15.06
CA GLU A 110 -2.77 -7.80 15.42
C GLU A 110 -3.81 -8.86 15.17
N ALA A 111 -3.45 -9.93 14.46
CA ALA A 111 -4.38 -10.96 14.05
C ALA A 111 -3.78 -12.36 14.10
N THR A 112 -4.66 -13.35 13.96
CA THR A 112 -4.31 -14.77 13.85
C THR A 112 -5.08 -15.42 12.72
N ILE A 113 -4.49 -16.44 12.10
CA ILE A 113 -5.16 -17.26 11.10
C ILE A 113 -4.98 -18.75 11.44
N GLN A 114 -6.06 -19.52 11.35
CA GLN A 114 -6.08 -20.93 11.75
C GLN A 114 -5.61 -21.85 10.61
N THR A 115 -4.41 -21.59 10.10
CA THR A 115 -3.72 -22.41 9.09
C THR A 115 -2.21 -22.27 9.25
N THR A 116 -1.44 -23.22 8.74
CA THR A 116 0.03 -23.08 8.65
C THR A 116 0.41 -22.20 7.46
N LEU A 117 1.60 -21.60 7.51
CA LEU A 117 2.08 -20.79 6.39
C LEU A 117 2.28 -21.61 5.11
N SER A 118 2.75 -22.86 5.21
CA SER A 118 2.92 -23.74 4.04
C SER A 118 1.58 -24.02 3.37
N GLU A 119 0.57 -24.43 4.15
CA GLU A 119 -0.77 -24.69 3.62
C GLU A 119 -1.38 -23.43 2.98
N PHE A 120 -1.16 -22.26 3.59
CA PHE A 120 -1.61 -20.98 3.05
C PHE A 120 -1.00 -20.67 1.69
N LEU A 121 0.32 -20.87 1.53
CA LEU A 121 1.03 -20.60 0.28
C LEU A 121 0.66 -21.58 -0.85
N ASP A 122 0.20 -22.79 -0.48
CA ASP A 122 -0.27 -23.84 -1.40
C ASP A 122 -1.76 -23.72 -1.79
N LEU A 123 -2.49 -22.73 -1.25
CA LEU A 123 -3.90 -22.53 -1.57
C LEU A 123 -4.10 -22.19 -3.05
N LYS A 124 -5.10 -22.83 -3.67
CA LYS A 124 -5.53 -22.46 -5.04
C LYS A 124 -6.12 -21.06 -5.12
N GLN A 125 -6.81 -20.62 -4.07
CA GLN A 125 -7.40 -19.28 -3.93
C GLN A 125 -6.49 -18.36 -3.09
N ARG A 126 -5.16 -18.46 -3.27
CA ARG A 126 -4.19 -17.72 -2.45
C ARG A 126 -4.41 -16.21 -2.50
N GLU A 127 -4.73 -15.64 -3.67
CA GLU A 127 -4.99 -14.20 -3.82
C GLU A 127 -6.18 -13.73 -2.95
N GLU A 128 -7.26 -14.51 -2.89
CA GLU A 128 -8.41 -14.22 -2.01
C GLU A 128 -8.03 -14.36 -0.52
N ALA A 129 -7.14 -15.30 -0.20
CA ALA A 129 -6.63 -15.50 1.15
C ALA A 129 -5.65 -14.39 1.59
N GLU A 130 -4.82 -13.89 0.67
CA GLU A 130 -3.90 -12.76 0.90
C GLU A 130 -4.66 -11.46 1.19
N ALA A 131 -5.83 -11.26 0.57
CA ALA A 131 -6.69 -10.12 0.88
C ALA A 131 -7.18 -10.09 2.34
N GLN A 132 -7.14 -11.23 3.06
CA GLN A 132 -7.42 -11.28 4.51
C GLN A 132 -6.20 -10.88 5.36
N LEU A 133 -4.99 -10.91 4.79
CA LEU A 133 -3.74 -10.59 5.49
C LEU A 133 -3.45 -9.09 5.54
N VAL A 134 -4.26 -8.27 4.88
CA VAL A 134 -4.26 -6.80 4.97
C VAL A 134 -5.57 -6.30 5.57
N PHE A 135 -5.52 -5.13 6.22
CA PHE A 135 -6.72 -4.47 6.73
C PHE A 135 -6.83 -3.10 6.07
N TRP A 136 -8.00 -2.80 5.51
CA TRP A 136 -8.31 -1.49 4.95
C TRP A 136 -9.74 -1.12 5.30
N ASN A 137 -9.93 0.15 5.68
CA ASN A 137 -11.22 0.78 5.80
C ASN A 137 -11.21 2.01 4.89
N ASP A 138 -12.19 2.10 4.00
CA ASP A 138 -12.29 3.19 3.03
C ASP A 138 -12.41 4.55 3.73
N ILE A 139 -11.92 5.59 3.06
CA ILE A 139 -11.97 6.95 3.59
C ILE A 139 -13.43 7.42 3.59
N ASP A 140 -13.91 7.88 4.75
CA ASP A 140 -15.24 8.48 4.88
C ASP A 140 -15.29 9.79 4.08
N GLU A 141 -16.13 9.85 3.05
CA GLU A 141 -16.29 11.04 2.19
C GLU A 141 -16.80 12.28 2.95
N HIS A 142 -17.62 12.08 3.97
CA HIS A 142 -18.20 13.16 4.77
C HIS A 142 -17.19 13.64 5.81
N ASN A 143 -16.45 12.71 6.42
CA ASN A 143 -15.50 12.98 7.48
C ASN A 143 -14.11 12.37 7.22
N PRO A 144 -13.42 12.75 6.12
CA PRO A 144 -12.15 12.15 5.74
C PRO A 144 -11.05 12.35 6.79
N GLN A 145 -11.15 13.39 7.62
CA GLN A 145 -10.20 13.73 8.67
C GLN A 145 -10.08 12.68 9.78
N PHE A 146 -11.09 11.81 9.92
CA PHE A 146 -11.06 10.70 10.89
C PHE A 146 -10.57 9.38 10.29
N SER A 147 -10.33 9.34 8.98
CA SER A 147 -9.93 8.13 8.26
C SER A 147 -8.41 8.00 8.17
N PRO A 148 -7.80 6.97 8.79
CA PRO A 148 -6.38 6.67 8.59
C PRO A 148 -6.07 6.36 7.12
N LEU A 149 -4.92 6.83 6.65
CA LEU A 149 -4.46 6.62 5.27
C LEU A 149 -3.44 5.48 5.15
N PHE A 150 -3.04 4.87 6.27
CA PHE A 150 -2.05 3.80 6.31
C PHE A 150 -2.37 2.81 7.43
N TYR A 151 -2.28 1.53 7.13
CA TYR A 151 -2.56 0.42 8.02
C TYR A 151 -1.43 -0.62 7.94
N VAL A 152 -1.09 -1.20 9.09
CA VAL A 152 -0.19 -2.34 9.20
C VAL A 152 -0.94 -3.45 9.92
N GLN A 153 -0.98 -4.65 9.36
CA GLN A 153 -1.53 -5.85 9.99
C GLN A 153 -0.43 -6.89 10.20
N VAL A 154 -0.27 -7.38 11.43
CA VAL A 154 0.61 -8.50 11.73
C VAL A 154 -0.25 -9.72 12.05
N THR A 155 -0.20 -10.73 11.19
CA THR A 155 -1.01 -11.95 11.32
C THR A 155 -0.14 -13.14 11.68
N ASN A 156 -0.46 -13.81 12.77
CA ASN A 156 0.25 -15.03 13.22
C ASN A 156 -0.40 -16.29 12.65
N PHE A 157 0.40 -17.16 12.05
CA PHE A 157 0.00 -18.51 11.57
C PHE A 157 0.17 -19.55 12.69
N GLN A 158 -0.53 -20.67 12.59
CA GLN A 158 -0.46 -21.76 13.59
C GLN A 158 0.94 -22.35 13.75
N CYS A 159 1.74 -22.37 12.69
CA CYS A 159 3.10 -22.88 12.70
C CYS A 159 4.13 -21.93 13.36
N GLY A 160 3.70 -20.76 13.83
CA GLY A 160 4.57 -19.72 14.39
C GLY A 160 5.22 -18.80 13.34
N GLY A 161 5.00 -19.04 12.05
CA GLY A 161 5.25 -18.04 11.02
C GLY A 161 4.29 -16.87 11.14
N TYR A 162 4.58 -15.75 10.48
CA TYR A 162 3.75 -14.56 10.53
C TYR A 162 3.76 -13.82 9.20
N SER A 163 2.77 -12.97 8.95
CA SER A 163 2.77 -12.01 7.86
C SER A 163 2.75 -10.57 8.37
N ILE A 164 3.33 -9.67 7.58
CA ILE A 164 3.17 -8.22 7.69
C ILE A 164 2.40 -7.78 6.44
N GLY A 165 1.15 -7.38 6.63
CA GLY A 165 0.31 -6.75 5.62
C GLY A 165 0.33 -5.24 5.77
N ILE A 166 0.42 -4.51 4.66
CA ILE A 166 0.40 -3.05 4.61
C ILE A 166 -0.69 -2.64 3.64
N SER A 167 -1.53 -1.68 4.05
CA SER A 167 -2.46 -0.98 3.17
C SER A 167 -2.20 0.51 3.24
N CYS A 168 -1.91 1.12 2.10
CA CYS A 168 -1.59 2.53 1.95
C CYS A 168 -2.58 3.18 0.99
N SER A 169 -3.18 4.30 1.35
CA SER A 169 -3.98 5.10 0.42
C SER A 169 -3.19 5.37 -0.85
N ILE A 170 -3.84 5.29 -2.00
CA ILE A 170 -3.21 5.63 -3.29
C ILE A 170 -2.67 7.06 -3.31
N LEU A 171 -3.23 7.96 -2.49
CA LEU A 171 -2.77 9.34 -2.35
C LEU A 171 -1.41 9.50 -1.65
N LEU A 172 -0.91 8.41 -1.03
CA LEU A 172 0.36 8.36 -0.31
C LEU A 172 1.32 7.31 -0.86
N VAL A 173 0.95 6.60 -1.94
CA VAL A 173 1.74 5.47 -2.45
C VAL A 173 3.12 5.90 -2.96
N ASP A 174 3.25 7.14 -3.45
CA ASP A 174 4.54 7.71 -3.82
C ASP A 174 5.44 7.92 -2.61
N PHE A 175 4.93 8.41 -1.48
CA PHE A 175 5.75 8.46 -0.27
C PHE A 175 6.16 7.06 0.18
N PHE A 176 5.28 6.07 0.06
CA PHE A 176 5.64 4.71 0.45
C PHE A 176 6.75 4.11 -0.44
N LEU A 177 6.62 4.26 -1.77
CA LEU A 177 7.53 3.65 -2.75
C LEU A 177 8.77 4.51 -3.01
N ARG A 178 8.60 5.81 -3.31
CA ARG A 178 9.68 6.71 -3.73
C ARG A 178 10.67 7.04 -2.62
N THR A 179 10.23 7.17 -1.37
CA THR A 179 11.16 7.44 -0.25
C THR A 179 11.73 6.16 0.36
N GLU A 180 11.43 5.00 -0.25
CA GLU A 180 11.80 3.68 0.23
C GLU A 180 11.41 3.48 1.71
N PHE A 181 10.25 3.99 2.10
CA PHE A 181 9.83 4.07 3.50
C PHE A 181 9.93 2.72 4.22
N ILE A 182 9.58 1.64 3.54
CA ILE A 182 9.64 0.28 4.11
C ILE A 182 11.07 -0.15 4.45
N LYS A 183 12.07 0.22 3.63
CA LYS A 183 13.50 -0.05 3.89
C LYS A 183 14.00 0.77 5.07
N THR A 184 13.69 2.07 5.07
CA THR A 184 14.03 2.98 6.18
C THR A 184 13.44 2.50 7.49
N TRP A 185 12.16 2.12 7.48
CA TRP A 185 11.48 1.58 8.66
C TRP A 185 12.10 0.28 9.16
N ALA A 186 12.41 -0.67 8.27
CA ALA A 186 13.06 -1.92 8.65
C ALA A 186 14.47 -1.70 9.21
N SER A 187 15.25 -0.77 8.64
CA SER A 187 16.56 -0.37 9.20
C SER A 187 16.41 0.14 10.63
N ILE A 188 15.48 1.07 10.86
CA ILE A 188 15.15 1.59 12.20
C ILE A 188 14.71 0.47 13.14
N HIS A 189 13.88 -0.46 12.66
CA HIS A 189 13.40 -1.60 13.45
C HIS A 189 14.55 -2.52 13.89
N ASN A 190 15.41 -2.93 12.96
CA ASN A 190 16.57 -3.77 13.28
C ASN A 190 17.51 -3.06 14.26
N ASN A 191 17.76 -1.76 14.06
CA ASN A 191 18.57 -0.98 15.00
C ASN A 191 17.99 -0.98 16.42
N ILE A 192 16.68 -0.80 16.59
CA ILE A 192 16.02 -0.83 17.91
C ILE A 192 16.14 -2.20 18.54
N VAL A 193 15.85 -3.25 17.76
CA VAL A 193 15.92 -4.63 18.20
C VAL A 193 17.34 -5.01 18.65
N ASP A 194 18.35 -4.71 17.84
CA ASP A 194 19.74 -5.09 18.08
C ASP A 194 20.34 -4.34 19.28
N HIS A 195 19.97 -3.05 19.47
CA HIS A 195 20.45 -2.26 20.60
C HIS A 195 19.71 -2.56 21.90
N ASN A 196 18.53 -3.19 21.85
CA ASN A 196 17.78 -3.58 23.03
C ASN A 196 18.24 -4.93 23.64
N ASN A 197 19.51 -5.32 23.49
CA ASN A 197 20.06 -6.56 24.06
C ASN A 197 19.79 -6.77 25.56
N GLU A 198 19.48 -5.72 26.33
CA GLU A 198 19.05 -5.82 27.73
C GLU A 198 17.55 -6.12 27.93
N ARG A 199 16.70 -5.73 26.96
CA ARG A 199 15.24 -5.97 26.96
C ARG A 199 14.87 -7.00 25.89
N LYS A 200 14.66 -8.24 26.31
CA LYS A 200 14.23 -9.34 25.41
C LYS A 200 12.85 -9.13 24.78
N LEU A 201 12.02 -8.22 25.29
CA LEU A 201 10.63 -8.03 24.86
C LEU A 201 10.31 -6.53 24.65
N PRO A 202 9.47 -6.20 23.66
CA PRO A 202 9.01 -4.83 23.42
C PRO A 202 8.11 -4.34 24.55
N LEU A 203 8.07 -3.02 24.77
CA LEU A 203 7.21 -2.38 25.77
C LEU A 203 5.72 -2.63 25.48
N PHE A 204 5.35 -2.67 24.20
CA PHE A 204 3.97 -2.86 23.76
C PHE A 204 3.60 -4.32 23.46
N TYR A 205 4.43 -5.26 23.93
CA TYR A 205 4.09 -6.67 23.97
C TYR A 205 3.47 -7.03 25.31
N LEU A 206 2.19 -7.38 25.27
CA LEU A 206 1.41 -7.75 26.46
C LEU A 206 1.09 -9.25 26.41
N PRO A 207 1.99 -10.12 26.91
CA PRO A 207 1.73 -11.55 26.95
C PRO A 207 0.54 -11.86 27.88
N GLY A 208 -0.41 -12.68 27.41
CA GLY A 208 -1.51 -13.20 28.24
C GLY A 208 -2.83 -12.40 28.23
N VAL A 209 -2.88 -11.22 27.59
CA VAL A 209 -4.17 -10.48 27.41
C VAL A 209 -4.98 -11.05 26.24
N ASN A 210 -4.33 -11.75 25.30
CA ASN A 210 -4.94 -12.24 24.06
C ASN A 210 -5.69 -13.58 24.19
N GLY A 211 -5.96 -14.04 25.43
CA GLY A 211 -6.47 -15.39 25.72
C GLY A 211 -7.82 -15.49 26.45
N THR A 212 -8.46 -14.40 26.89
CA THR A 212 -9.65 -14.50 27.78
C THR A 212 -10.85 -13.65 27.38
N THR A 213 -10.98 -13.20 26.14
CA THR A 213 -12.22 -12.59 25.66
C THR A 213 -12.61 -13.12 24.30
N ASP A 214 -13.34 -14.23 24.31
CA ASP A 214 -14.27 -14.63 23.23
C ASP A 214 -15.46 -13.65 23.09
N SER A 215 -15.34 -12.46 23.67
CA SER A 215 -16.39 -11.46 23.82
C SER A 215 -15.86 -10.03 23.64
N SER A 216 -14.94 -9.81 22.70
CA SER A 216 -14.95 -8.50 22.04
C SER A 216 -16.21 -8.48 21.17
N PRO A 217 -17.17 -7.54 21.36
CA PRO A 217 -18.23 -7.37 20.39
C PRO A 217 -17.58 -7.19 19.02
N ASN A 218 -18.22 -7.67 17.95
CA ASN A 218 -17.84 -7.43 16.56
C ASN A 218 -17.90 -5.92 16.24
N LEU A 219 -17.12 -5.10 16.95
CA LEU A 219 -17.10 -3.64 16.90
C LEU A 219 -16.25 -3.16 15.72
N PHE A 220 -15.37 -4.04 15.23
CA PHE A 220 -14.59 -3.81 14.03
C PHE A 220 -15.37 -4.43 12.90
N SER A 221 -16.05 -3.57 12.13
CA SER A 221 -16.60 -3.98 10.83
C SER A 221 -15.49 -4.71 10.08
N ALA A 222 -15.77 -5.92 9.63
CA ALA A 222 -14.81 -6.70 8.86
C ALA A 222 -14.28 -5.80 7.73
N SER A 223 -12.97 -5.80 7.51
CA SER A 223 -12.37 -5.23 6.30
C SER A 223 -13.23 -5.64 5.11
N THR A 224 -13.60 -4.73 4.21
CA THR A 224 -14.29 -5.09 2.96
C THR A 224 -13.37 -6.09 2.25
N PRO A 225 -13.68 -7.39 2.28
CA PRO A 225 -12.83 -8.39 1.66
C PRO A 225 -13.23 -8.38 0.20
N ASN A 226 -12.74 -7.39 -0.54
CA ASN A 226 -12.86 -7.43 -1.98
C ASN A 226 -11.76 -8.34 -2.49
N LYS A 227 -12.20 -9.33 -3.28
CA LYS A 227 -11.33 -10.23 -4.01
C LYS A 227 -10.30 -9.41 -4.78
N ASN A 228 -9.10 -9.95 -4.92
CA ASN A 228 -8.04 -9.32 -5.68
C ASN A 228 -8.39 -9.41 -7.18
N GLU A 229 -9.33 -8.57 -7.62
CA GLU A 229 -9.92 -8.60 -8.95
C GLU A 229 -9.23 -7.62 -9.90
N SER A 230 -7.95 -7.34 -9.71
CA SER A 230 -7.21 -6.48 -10.62
C SER A 230 -5.77 -6.91 -10.77
N LYS A 231 -5.24 -6.73 -11.97
CA LYS A 231 -3.84 -7.02 -12.30
C LYS A 231 -3.11 -5.72 -12.54
N THR A 232 -1.91 -5.60 -11.98
CA THR A 232 -1.06 -4.43 -12.18
C THR A 232 0.16 -4.79 -13.00
N MET A 233 0.43 -4.01 -14.05
CA MET A 233 1.71 -4.01 -14.75
C MET A 233 2.49 -2.75 -14.38
N VAL A 234 3.82 -2.91 -14.28
CA VAL A 234 4.73 -1.81 -13.96
C VAL A 234 5.57 -1.53 -15.20
N PHE A 235 5.66 -0.25 -15.55
CA PHE A 235 6.47 0.25 -16.65
C PHE A 235 7.47 1.25 -16.11
N LYS A 236 8.70 1.23 -16.63
CA LYS A 236 9.74 2.23 -16.37
C LYS A 236 9.99 2.98 -17.68
N ILE A 237 9.95 4.32 -17.60
CA ILE A 237 10.13 5.20 -18.76
C ILE A 237 11.21 6.24 -18.46
N ASN A 238 12.08 6.48 -19.44
CA ASN A 238 13.03 7.59 -19.41
C ASN A 238 12.35 8.90 -19.86
N ALA A 239 12.30 9.88 -18.96
CA ALA A 239 11.78 11.21 -19.19
C ALA A 239 12.90 12.21 -19.51
N GLU A 240 12.64 13.10 -20.47
CA GLU A 240 13.58 14.14 -20.91
C GLU A 240 13.71 15.29 -19.88
N SER A 241 12.75 15.43 -18.96
CA SER A 241 12.75 16.50 -17.95
C SER A 241 12.11 16.07 -16.64
N LYS A 242 12.44 16.77 -15.56
CA LYS A 242 11.81 16.60 -14.23
C LYS A 242 10.38 17.13 -14.16
N ASN A 243 10.03 18.07 -15.07
CA ASN A 243 8.69 18.65 -15.09
C ASN A 243 7.73 17.68 -15.77
N MET A 244 6.94 17.01 -14.93
CA MET A 244 5.90 16.09 -15.36
C MET A 244 4.65 16.89 -15.73
N GLU A 245 4.69 17.54 -16.90
CA GLU A 245 3.48 18.18 -17.43
C GLU A 245 2.36 17.14 -17.52
N ILE A 246 1.17 17.53 -17.07
CA ILE A 246 0.05 16.61 -16.96
C ILE A 246 -0.34 16.02 -18.33
N GLU A 247 -0.25 16.82 -19.40
CA GLU A 247 -0.50 16.37 -20.78
C GLU A 247 0.48 15.27 -21.21
N TRP A 248 1.76 15.38 -20.83
CA TRP A 248 2.74 14.34 -21.07
C TRP A 248 2.41 13.07 -20.28
N CYS A 249 2.01 13.21 -19.01
CA CYS A 249 1.58 12.09 -18.16
C CYS A 249 0.37 11.35 -18.73
N GLN A 250 -0.60 12.07 -19.28
CA GLN A 250 -1.76 11.48 -19.95
C GLN A 250 -1.36 10.65 -21.17
N GLN A 251 -0.44 11.16 -22.00
CA GLN A 251 0.04 10.46 -23.19
C GLN A 251 0.76 9.16 -22.86
N ILE A 252 1.67 9.17 -21.88
CA ILE A 252 2.39 7.96 -21.46
C ILE A 252 1.46 6.97 -20.77
N ALA A 253 0.49 7.45 -19.98
CA ALA A 253 -0.48 6.61 -19.31
C ALA A 253 -1.33 5.86 -20.34
N LEU A 254 -1.81 6.53 -21.38
CA LEU A 254 -2.58 5.90 -22.47
C LEU A 254 -1.77 4.81 -23.18
N ALA A 255 -0.51 5.09 -23.52
CA ALA A 255 0.35 4.09 -24.15
C ALA A 255 0.59 2.86 -23.25
N CYS A 256 0.86 3.07 -21.96
CA CYS A 256 1.03 1.97 -21.02
C CYS A 256 -0.27 1.20 -20.77
N VAL A 257 -1.43 1.85 -20.85
CA VAL A 257 -2.75 1.19 -20.78
C VAL A 257 -2.94 0.27 -21.97
N GLU A 258 -2.67 0.73 -23.21
CA GLU A 258 -2.75 -0.11 -24.41
C GLU A 258 -1.83 -1.33 -24.29
N ASP A 259 -0.58 -1.14 -23.86
CA ASP A 259 0.37 -2.24 -23.64
C ASP A 259 -0.08 -3.19 -22.52
N ALA A 260 -0.64 -2.66 -21.43
CA ALA A 260 -1.14 -3.47 -20.32
C ALA A 260 -2.37 -4.31 -20.70
N GLU A 261 -3.30 -3.75 -21.48
CA GLU A 261 -4.47 -4.48 -21.97
C GLU A 261 -4.03 -5.66 -22.87
N ASN A 262 -3.09 -5.41 -23.78
CA ASN A 262 -2.49 -6.43 -24.64
C ASN A 262 -1.75 -7.51 -23.84
N GLY A 263 -0.98 -7.11 -22.82
CA GLY A 263 -0.18 -8.02 -22.00
C GLY A 263 -1.00 -8.86 -21.00
N LEU A 264 -2.05 -8.29 -20.41
CA LEU A 264 -2.87 -8.95 -19.39
C LEU A 264 -4.07 -9.72 -19.96
N GLY A 265 -4.47 -9.44 -21.21
CA GLY A 265 -5.65 -10.02 -21.85
C GLY A 265 -6.98 -9.54 -21.25
N SER A 266 -6.95 -8.41 -20.54
CA SER A 266 -8.11 -7.76 -19.92
C SER A 266 -8.22 -6.34 -20.46
N GLU A 267 -9.44 -5.84 -20.63
CA GLU A 267 -9.69 -4.48 -21.11
C GLU A 267 -10.05 -3.55 -19.95
N MET A 268 -9.43 -2.38 -19.93
CA MET A 268 -9.81 -1.27 -19.07
C MET A 268 -11.07 -0.59 -19.62
N GLY A 269 -11.90 -0.02 -18.75
CA GLY A 269 -13.06 0.77 -19.17
C GLY A 269 -12.68 1.96 -20.06
N ALA A 270 -13.68 2.59 -20.69
CA ALA A 270 -13.46 3.76 -21.55
C ALA A 270 -12.78 4.94 -20.85
N GLU A 271 -12.90 5.01 -19.52
CA GLU A 271 -12.25 5.98 -18.66
C GLU A 271 -11.45 5.28 -17.55
N PHE A 272 -10.37 5.92 -17.13
CA PHE A 272 -9.53 5.49 -16.01
C PHE A 272 -9.02 6.70 -15.23
N CYS A 273 -8.66 6.48 -13.96
CA CYS A 273 -8.09 7.56 -13.16
C CYS A 273 -6.57 7.55 -13.20
N LEU A 274 -6.01 8.73 -13.44
CA LEU A 274 -4.59 8.99 -13.48
C LEU A 274 -4.16 9.75 -12.21
N PHE A 275 -3.27 9.15 -11.43
CA PHE A 275 -2.62 9.78 -10.29
C PHE A 275 -1.21 10.20 -10.69
N VAL A 276 -0.95 11.51 -10.67
CA VAL A 276 0.36 12.08 -11.00
C VAL A 276 0.96 12.72 -9.77
N ASN A 277 2.10 12.18 -9.34
CA ASN A 277 2.84 12.68 -8.20
C ASN A 277 3.92 13.66 -8.68
N GLU A 278 3.56 14.94 -8.83
CA GLU A 278 4.47 15.97 -9.31
C GLU A 278 5.54 16.34 -8.28
N SER A 279 5.13 16.46 -7.01
CA SER A 279 6.03 16.75 -5.89
C SER A 279 5.51 16.10 -4.61
N PHE A 280 6.22 16.29 -3.49
CA PHE A 280 5.74 15.81 -2.20
C PHE A 280 4.54 16.66 -1.69
N GLU A 281 4.44 17.92 -2.10
CA GLU A 281 3.41 18.86 -1.70
C GLU A 281 2.14 18.82 -2.57
N VAL A 282 2.18 18.19 -3.75
CA VAL A 282 1.04 18.16 -4.68
C VAL A 282 0.89 16.81 -5.34
N ILE A 283 -0.31 16.24 -5.24
CA ILE A 283 -0.79 15.14 -6.09
C ILE A 283 -1.91 15.63 -6.99
N LYS A 284 -1.85 15.26 -8.27
CA LYS A 284 -2.92 15.51 -9.24
C LYS A 284 -3.68 14.22 -9.50
N VAL A 285 -5.00 14.33 -9.53
CA VAL A 285 -5.91 13.24 -9.86
C VAL A 285 -6.76 13.69 -11.03
N GLU A 286 -6.72 12.95 -12.13
CA GLU A 286 -7.48 13.26 -13.35
C GLU A 286 -8.24 12.04 -13.85
N SER A 287 -9.38 12.26 -14.51
CA SER A 287 -10.05 11.24 -15.32
C SER A 287 -9.50 11.30 -16.73
N CYS A 288 -9.08 10.17 -17.29
CA CYS A 288 -8.56 10.05 -18.64
C CYS A 288 -9.46 9.14 -19.47
N SER A 289 -9.85 9.62 -20.66
CA SER A 289 -10.64 8.83 -21.61
C SER A 289 -9.76 8.22 -22.70
N LYS A 290 -10.01 6.95 -23.02
CA LYS A 290 -9.35 6.25 -24.14
C LYS A 290 -9.79 6.77 -25.52
N HIS A 291 -10.96 7.43 -25.64
CA HIS A 291 -11.61 7.69 -26.94
C HIS A 291 -11.59 9.16 -27.40
N GLY A 292 -10.97 10.07 -26.64
CA GLY A 292 -10.88 11.49 -26.96
C GLY A 292 -9.47 11.99 -27.32
N MET A 293 -8.45 11.15 -27.17
CA MET A 293 -7.05 11.54 -27.29
C MET A 293 -6.48 11.11 -28.65
N LEU A 294 -5.75 12.03 -29.32
CA LEU A 294 -4.96 11.66 -30.50
C LEU A 294 -4.02 10.52 -30.10
N LYS A 295 -3.95 9.46 -30.93
CA LYS A 295 -3.05 8.31 -30.70
C LYS A 295 -1.70 8.80 -30.16
N PRO A 296 -1.22 8.27 -29.03
CA PRO A 296 -0.01 8.78 -28.39
C PRO A 296 1.14 8.68 -29.39
N LYS A 297 1.59 9.83 -29.90
CA LYS A 297 2.85 9.91 -30.63
C LYS A 297 3.95 9.96 -29.58
N LEU A 298 4.22 8.82 -28.94
CA LEU A 298 5.48 8.64 -28.21
C LEU A 298 6.60 9.06 -29.17
N LYS A 299 7.44 10.01 -28.75
CA LYS A 299 8.61 10.40 -29.54
C LYS A 299 9.40 9.12 -29.83
N ALA A 300 9.97 9.01 -31.04
CA ALA A 300 10.66 7.80 -31.53
C ALA A 300 11.82 7.28 -30.64
N ASN A 301 12.17 7.97 -29.56
CA ASN A 301 13.26 7.67 -28.63
C ASN A 301 12.77 7.25 -27.23
N MET A 302 11.45 7.11 -27.02
CA MET A 302 10.88 6.86 -25.70
C MET A 302 10.63 5.37 -25.52
N GLU A 303 11.57 4.70 -24.85
CA GLU A 303 11.52 3.26 -24.60
C GLU A 303 10.70 2.97 -23.33
N VAL A 304 9.67 2.16 -23.47
CA VAL A 304 8.85 1.66 -22.37
C VAL A 304 9.43 0.31 -21.93
N ILE A 305 9.97 0.26 -20.72
CA ILE A 305 10.61 -0.95 -20.17
C ILE A 305 9.63 -1.61 -19.19
N TYR A 306 9.40 -2.91 -19.33
CA TYR A 306 8.65 -3.66 -18.34
C TYR A 306 9.48 -3.79 -17.06
N ALA A 307 8.90 -3.35 -15.94
CA ALA A 307 9.50 -3.48 -14.61
C ALA A 307 8.71 -4.50 -13.79
N ASN A 308 9.38 -5.10 -12.81
CA ASN A 308 8.74 -5.92 -11.81
C ASN A 308 8.60 -5.11 -10.50
N TRP A 309 7.63 -5.48 -9.68
CA TRP A 309 7.56 -5.04 -8.28
C TRP A 309 8.89 -5.27 -7.53
N ASP A 310 9.63 -6.31 -7.90
CA ASP A 310 10.97 -6.62 -7.38
C ASP A 310 11.96 -5.44 -7.56
N ASP A 311 11.86 -4.70 -8.66
CA ASP A 311 12.78 -3.61 -9.01
C ASP A 311 12.58 -2.36 -8.12
N LEU A 312 11.48 -2.29 -7.37
CA LEU A 312 11.17 -1.21 -6.45
C LEU A 312 11.80 -1.40 -5.07
N GLY A 313 12.54 -2.50 -4.88
CA GLY A 313 13.30 -2.76 -3.65
C GLY A 313 12.44 -3.06 -2.41
N THR A 314 11.14 -3.31 -2.57
CA THR A 314 10.23 -3.61 -1.46
C THR A 314 10.29 -5.08 -1.01
N ASN A 315 10.92 -5.97 -1.80
CA ASN A 315 10.76 -7.42 -1.64
C ASN A 315 11.82 -8.07 -0.75
N ASP A 316 12.97 -7.43 -0.55
CA ASP A 316 14.06 -7.95 0.28
C ASP A 316 14.13 -7.29 1.67
N VAL A 317 13.01 -6.72 2.13
CA VAL A 317 12.96 -6.02 3.41
C VAL A 317 12.77 -7.01 4.56
N SER A 318 13.73 -6.99 5.47
CA SER A 318 13.75 -7.88 6.62
C SER A 318 13.65 -7.07 7.92
N PHE A 319 12.58 -7.32 8.67
CA PHE A 319 12.37 -6.75 10.02
C PHE A 319 13.13 -7.51 11.12
N ARG A 320 13.89 -8.55 10.78
CA ARG A 320 14.82 -9.21 11.70
C ARG A 320 16.01 -9.73 10.95
N LEU A 321 17.21 -9.31 11.34
CA LEU A 321 18.45 -9.69 10.67
C LEU A 321 18.51 -11.21 10.39
N GLY A 322 18.61 -11.57 9.12
CA GLY A 322 18.66 -12.98 8.68
C GLY A 322 17.31 -13.65 8.42
N ASN A 323 16.18 -13.03 8.78
CA ASN A 323 14.83 -13.54 8.50
C ASN A 323 14.17 -12.75 7.35
N LYS A 324 14.46 -13.14 6.11
CA LYS A 324 13.86 -12.56 4.90
C LYS A 324 12.44 -13.12 4.67
N PRO A 325 11.55 -12.36 3.99
CA PRO A 325 10.25 -12.89 3.64
C PRO A 325 10.40 -14.06 2.67
N VAL A 326 9.61 -15.12 2.88
CA VAL A 326 9.54 -16.28 1.97
C VAL A 326 8.53 -16.10 0.85
N HIS A 327 7.64 -15.11 1.00
CA HIS A 327 6.66 -14.74 -0.01
C HIS A 327 6.35 -13.25 0.12
N VAL A 328 6.25 -12.57 -1.02
CA VAL A 328 5.85 -11.16 -1.10
C VAL A 328 4.82 -11.00 -2.22
N SER A 329 3.73 -10.28 -1.95
CA SER A 329 2.76 -9.90 -2.98
C SER A 329 2.36 -8.44 -2.86
N HIS A 330 2.01 -7.84 -4.00
CA HIS A 330 1.58 -6.45 -4.13
C HIS A 330 0.41 -6.36 -5.06
N TRP A 331 -0.53 -5.47 -4.77
CA TRP A 331 -1.61 -5.16 -5.67
C TRP A 331 -2.22 -3.81 -5.31
N PHE A 332 -2.75 -3.12 -6.31
CA PHE A 332 -3.68 -2.03 -6.06
C PHE A 332 -5.08 -2.59 -5.90
N ARG A 333 -5.80 -2.14 -4.88
CA ARG A 333 -7.25 -2.31 -4.79
C ARG A 333 -7.90 -1.21 -5.64
N SER A 334 -8.56 -1.60 -6.72
CA SER A 334 -9.50 -0.75 -7.46
C SER A 334 -10.89 -1.36 -7.42
N ILE A 335 -11.89 -0.60 -7.00
CA ILE A 335 -13.29 -1.06 -6.93
C ILE A 335 -14.06 -0.71 -8.22
N LEU A 336 -13.67 0.40 -8.87
CA LEU A 336 -14.31 0.92 -10.08
C LEU A 336 -13.25 1.41 -11.04
N GLY A 337 -13.32 0.96 -12.30
CA GLY A 337 -12.43 1.39 -13.37
C GLY A 337 -10.96 1.00 -13.21
N GLY A 338 -10.19 1.32 -14.25
CA GLY A 338 -8.74 1.18 -14.22
C GLY A 338 -8.06 2.33 -13.49
N VAL A 339 -6.85 2.07 -13.02
CA VAL A 339 -6.06 3.04 -12.28
C VAL A 339 -4.66 3.08 -12.85
N VAL A 340 -4.17 4.28 -13.12
CA VAL A 340 -2.78 4.53 -13.50
C VAL A 340 -2.13 5.42 -12.46
N VAL A 341 -1.01 4.99 -11.91
CA VAL A 341 -0.21 5.80 -10.98
C VAL A 341 1.14 6.09 -11.62
N VAL A 342 1.51 7.36 -11.67
CA VAL A 342 2.78 7.83 -12.21
C VAL A 342 3.61 8.38 -11.06
N ILE A 343 4.76 7.74 -10.81
CA ILE A 343 5.66 8.07 -9.71
C ILE A 343 7.05 8.34 -10.30
N PRO A 344 7.57 9.57 -10.20
CA PRO A 344 8.96 9.82 -10.56
C PRO A 344 9.90 9.04 -9.64
N SER A 345 10.90 8.39 -10.22
CA SER A 345 11.90 7.63 -9.49
C SER A 345 12.71 8.54 -8.56
N PRO A 346 13.21 8.02 -7.42
CA PRO A 346 14.13 8.76 -6.56
C PRO A 346 15.52 8.97 -7.17
N GLU A 347 15.98 8.07 -8.06
CA GLU A 347 17.35 8.07 -8.59
C GLU A 347 17.44 8.65 -10.01
N GLU A 348 18.41 9.56 -10.22
CA GLU A 348 18.87 9.96 -11.56
C GLU A 348 19.83 8.88 -12.08
N GLU A 349 19.33 7.96 -12.90
CA GLU A 349 20.19 7.02 -13.62
C GLU A 349 20.84 7.75 -14.80
N GLN A 350 22.16 7.98 -14.73
CA GLN A 350 22.97 8.46 -15.86
C GLN A 350 22.53 9.81 -16.47
N GLY A 351 21.92 10.69 -15.65
CA GLY A 351 21.42 11.99 -16.09
C GLY A 351 20.07 11.97 -16.81
N ALA A 352 19.40 10.80 -16.85
CA ALA A 352 18.03 10.65 -17.31
C ALA A 352 17.06 10.55 -16.13
N TYR A 353 15.93 11.23 -16.19
CA TYR A 353 14.88 11.13 -15.19
C TYR A 353 14.06 9.87 -15.46
N THR A 354 13.96 8.95 -14.51
CA THR A 354 13.14 7.74 -14.69
C THR A 354 11.78 7.91 -14.01
N VAL A 355 10.73 7.39 -14.63
CA VAL A 355 9.36 7.43 -14.12
C VAL A 355 8.79 6.03 -14.11
N ASN A 356 8.27 5.61 -12.96
CA ASN A 356 7.55 4.35 -12.81
C ASN A 356 6.05 4.60 -13.01
N ILE A 357 5.44 3.79 -13.87
CA ILE A 357 4.02 3.85 -14.20
C ILE A 357 3.40 2.52 -13.83
N PHE A 358 2.41 2.57 -12.95
CA PHE A 358 1.66 1.41 -12.49
C PHE A 358 0.30 1.42 -13.16
N VAL A 359 0.03 0.46 -14.02
CA VAL A 359 -1.26 0.33 -14.70
C VAL A 359 -2.00 -0.84 -14.10
N THR A 360 -3.12 -0.57 -13.43
CA THR A 360 -3.99 -1.57 -12.83
C THR A 360 -5.26 -1.71 -13.63
N VAL A 361 -5.47 -2.90 -14.21
CA VAL A 361 -6.63 -3.25 -15.02
C VAL A 361 -7.56 -4.16 -14.18
N PRO A 362 -8.87 -3.87 -14.10
CA PRO A 362 -9.83 -4.76 -13.45
C PRO A 362 -9.95 -6.10 -14.21
N ASN A 363 -10.20 -7.19 -13.48
CA ASN A 363 -10.30 -8.55 -14.01
C ASN A 363 -11.65 -8.80 -14.69
N GLU A 364 -12.70 -8.06 -14.32
CA GLU A 364 -14.00 -8.15 -14.97
C GLU A 364 -14.00 -7.30 -16.25
N LYS A 365 -14.40 -7.93 -17.36
CA LYS A 365 -14.77 -7.19 -18.58
C LYS A 365 -16.09 -6.48 -18.29
N PHE A 366 -16.05 -5.16 -18.19
CA PHE A 366 -17.25 -4.34 -18.11
C PHE A 366 -18.09 -4.46 -19.40
#